data_AF-A0A2N1U3X3-F1
#
_entry.id   AF-A0A2N1U3X3-F1
#
_cell.length_a   1.000
_cell.length_b   1.000
_cell.length_c   1.000
_cell.angle_alpha   90.00
_cell.angle_beta   90.00
_cell.angle_gamma   90.00
#
_symmetry.space_group_name_H-M   'P 1'
#
loop_
_entity.id
_entity.type
_entity.pdbx_description
1 polymer ?
#
loop_
_entity_poly.entity_id
_entity_poly.type
_entity_poly.pdbx_seq_one_letter_code
_entity_poly.pdbx_strand_id
1 'polypeptide(L)'
;MSLKDVFARMFGQNPEKKIKKLLGQIELALADLQLRVADCVAHSSGYQKQIERDKALLANTASEKETERENIEARVAALASSLQAERQAEERLRQIYEDLKNRRHLLELSYQQSISRMRNAELKNMLSELYQDYGNEMQLNKYLEKFSEDSFKIEFTADCRLKIEMMLDKANKS
;
A
#
# COMPACT_ATOMS: atom_id res chain seq x y z
N MET A 1 4.97 6.51 31.01
CA MET A 1 4.93 5.93 29.65
C MET A 1 6.15 6.41 28.89
N SER A 2 6.85 5.51 28.19
CA SER A 2 8.06 5.85 27.45
C SER A 2 7.73 6.50 26.10
N LEU A 3 8.59 7.40 25.60
CA LEU A 3 8.51 7.92 24.22
C LEU A 3 8.51 6.79 23.18
N LYS A 4 9.15 5.65 23.49
CA LYS A 4 9.09 4.43 22.67
C LYS A 4 7.69 3.84 22.61
N ASP A 5 6.91 3.90 23.70
CA ASP A 5 5.52 3.40 23.74
C ASP A 5 4.57 4.31 22.95
N VAL A 6 4.82 5.62 22.97
CA VAL A 6 4.07 6.61 22.18
C VAL A 6 4.39 6.47 20.69
N PHE A 7 5.66 6.28 20.34
CA PHE A 7 6.07 5.97 18.96
C PHE A 7 5.52 4.62 18.50
N ALA A 8 5.56 3.58 19.34
CA ALA A 8 4.97 2.28 19.03
C ALA A 8 3.42 2.34 18.95
N ARG A 9 2.74 3.24 19.67
CA ARG A 9 1.31 3.46 19.48
C ARG A 9 0.97 4.21 18.19
N MET A 10 1.75 5.24 17.85
CA MET A 10 1.55 6.08 16.67
C MET A 10 1.99 5.37 15.37
N PHE A 11 3.08 4.60 15.43
CA PHE A 11 3.74 3.95 14.29
C PHE A 11 3.82 2.42 14.37
N GLY A 12 3.43 1.78 15.47
CA GLY A 12 3.55 0.32 15.64
C GLY A 12 2.45 -0.49 14.97
N GLN A 13 1.45 0.14 14.36
CA GLN A 13 0.74 -0.52 13.27
C GLN A 13 1.61 -0.47 12.02
N ASN A 14 2.10 -1.65 11.62
CA ASN A 14 2.81 -1.87 10.37
C ASN A 14 2.10 -1.07 9.25
N PRO A 15 2.78 -0.14 8.54
CA PRO A 15 2.18 0.72 7.52
C PRO A 15 1.36 -0.05 6.50
N GLU A 16 1.73 -1.29 6.19
CA GLU A 16 0.93 -2.19 5.35
C GLU A 16 -0.47 -2.46 5.90
N LYS A 17 -0.60 -2.71 7.21
CA LYS A 17 -1.90 -2.97 7.86
C LYS A 17 -2.78 -1.72 7.82
N LYS A 18 -2.20 -0.53 7.98
CA LYS A 18 -2.92 0.75 7.86
C LYS A 18 -3.43 0.95 6.44
N ILE A 19 -2.59 0.72 5.43
CA ILE A 19 -2.97 0.88 4.02
C ILE A 19 -4.04 -0.14 3.62
N LYS A 20 -3.90 -1.42 4.00
CA LYS A 20 -4.93 -2.44 3.77
C LYS A 20 -6.27 -2.07 4.43
N LYS A 21 -6.25 -1.54 5.66
CA LYS A 21 -7.46 -1.07 6.33
C LYS A 21 -8.12 0.09 5.58
N LEU A 22 -7.33 1.06 5.12
CA LEU A 22 -7.82 2.19 4.32
C LEU A 22 -8.42 1.73 2.98
N LEU A 23 -7.78 0.78 2.30
CA LEU A 23 -8.34 0.18 1.08
C LEU A 23 -9.69 -0.49 1.33
N GLY A 24 -9.80 -1.30 2.39
CA GLY A 24 -11.07 -1.93 2.77
C GLY A 24 -12.15 -0.91 3.14
N GLN A 25 -11.79 0.19 3.81
CA GLN A 25 -12.74 1.28 4.09
C GLN A 25 -13.21 1.98 2.81
N ILE A 26 -12.32 2.20 1.84
CA ILE A 26 -12.69 2.77 0.55
C ILE A 26 -13.60 1.82 -0.23
N GLU A 27 -13.35 0.51 -0.22
CA GLU A 27 -14.23 -0.48 -0.87
C GLU A 27 -15.64 -0.48 -0.28
N LEU A 28 -15.76 -0.45 1.05
CA LEU A 28 -17.06 -0.34 1.72
C LEU A 28 -17.78 0.97 1.35
N ALA A 29 -17.06 2.09 1.33
CA ALA A 29 -17.63 3.39 0.95
C ALA A 29 -18.07 3.42 -0.51
N LEU A 30 -17.32 2.79 -1.43
CA LEU A 30 -17.70 2.67 -2.84
C LEU A 30 -18.97 1.83 -3.01
N ALA A 31 -19.10 0.72 -2.27
CA ALA A 31 -20.30 -0.11 -2.29
C ALA A 31 -21.53 0.64 -1.75
N ASP A 32 -21.37 1.37 -0.64
CA ASP A 32 -22.43 2.21 -0.07
C ASP A 32 -22.86 3.32 -1.05
N LEU A 33 -21.90 3.98 -1.70
CA LEU A 33 -22.20 4.99 -2.71
C LEU A 33 -22.95 4.44 -3.92
N GLN A 34 -22.61 3.23 -4.39
CA GLN A 34 -23.36 2.59 -5.48
C GLN A 34 -24.82 2.36 -5.10
N LEU A 35 -25.08 1.92 -3.86
CA LEU A 35 -26.44 1.74 -3.36
C LEU A 35 -27.20 3.07 -3.31
N ARG A 36 -26.58 4.12 -2.77
CA ARG A 36 -27.19 5.47 -2.73
C ARG A 36 -27.46 6.07 -4.10
N VAL A 37 -26.56 5.85 -5.07
CA VAL A 37 -26.79 6.27 -6.46
C VAL A 37 -27.98 5.51 -7.04
N ALA A 38 -28.08 4.19 -6.80
CA ALA A 38 -29.22 3.40 -7.25
C ALA A 38 -30.54 3.91 -6.62
N ASP A 39 -30.53 4.27 -5.35
CA ASP A 39 -31.68 4.87 -4.66
C ASP A 39 -32.08 6.21 -5.30
N CYS A 40 -31.13 7.13 -5.54
CA CYS A 40 -31.41 8.40 -6.23
C CYS A 40 -31.99 8.20 -7.64
N VAL A 41 -31.49 7.20 -8.38
CA VAL A 41 -32.02 6.84 -9.70
C VAL A 41 -33.46 6.31 -9.58
N ALA A 42 -33.73 5.45 -8.59
CA ALA A 42 -35.07 4.92 -8.34
C ALA A 42 -36.05 6.05 -7.97
N HIS A 43 -35.66 6.94 -7.07
CA HIS A 43 -36.44 8.12 -6.66
C HIS A 43 -36.71 9.05 -7.84
N SER A 44 -35.68 9.38 -8.62
CA SER A 44 -35.81 10.19 -9.83
C SER A 44 -36.78 9.58 -10.83
N SER A 45 -36.71 8.26 -11.03
CA SER A 45 -37.65 7.55 -11.92
C SER A 45 -39.10 7.59 -11.39
N GLY A 46 -39.27 7.52 -10.07
CA GLY A 46 -40.56 7.63 -9.38
C GLY A 46 -41.18 9.01 -9.60
N TYR A 47 -40.43 10.08 -9.33
CA TYR A 47 -40.87 11.45 -9.57
C TYR A 47 -41.19 11.70 -11.04
N GLN A 48 -40.37 11.22 -11.96
CA GLN A 48 -40.61 11.34 -13.40
C GLN A 48 -41.95 10.71 -13.81
N LYS A 49 -42.22 9.48 -13.38
CA LYS A 49 -43.50 8.79 -13.65
C LYS A 49 -44.69 9.53 -13.05
N GLN A 50 -44.52 10.11 -11.86
CA GLN A 50 -45.58 10.85 -11.18
C GLN A 50 -45.89 12.18 -11.87
N ILE A 51 -44.85 12.89 -12.34
CA ILE A 51 -44.98 14.09 -13.17
C ILE A 51 -45.72 13.77 -14.47
N GLU A 52 -45.39 12.67 -15.14
CA GLU A 52 -46.07 12.26 -16.38
C GLU A 52 -47.55 11.94 -16.15
N ARG A 53 -47.87 11.26 -15.04
CA ARG A 53 -49.26 11.03 -14.63
C ARG A 53 -50.01 12.32 -14.35
N ASP A 54 -49.42 13.24 -13.58
CA ASP A 54 -50.06 14.51 -13.23
C ASP A 54 -50.23 15.42 -14.45
N LYS A 55 -49.27 15.41 -15.40
CA LYS A 55 -49.43 16.09 -16.70
C LYS A 55 -50.55 15.48 -17.55
N ALA A 56 -50.68 14.16 -17.58
CA ALA A 56 -51.77 13.49 -18.28
C ALA A 56 -53.13 13.79 -17.64
N LEU A 57 -53.19 13.86 -16.29
CA LEU A 57 -54.38 14.28 -15.57
C LEU A 57 -54.75 15.72 -15.93
N LEU A 58 -53.79 16.65 -15.90
CA LEU A 58 -54.01 18.05 -16.27
C LEU A 58 -54.58 18.22 -17.69
N ALA A 59 -54.08 17.42 -18.64
CA ALA A 59 -54.55 17.43 -20.02
C ALA A 59 -56.02 16.96 -20.16
N ASN A 60 -56.46 16.06 -19.28
CA ASN A 60 -57.82 15.51 -19.28
C ASN A 60 -58.80 16.29 -18.39
N THR A 61 -58.31 17.20 -17.54
CA THR A 61 -59.15 18.06 -16.71
C THR A 61 -59.80 19.15 -17.55
N ALA A 62 -61.14 19.24 -17.52
CA ALA A 62 -61.90 20.25 -18.25
C ALA A 62 -61.41 21.67 -17.92
N SER A 63 -61.38 22.57 -18.92
CA SER A 63 -60.82 23.93 -18.74
C SER A 63 -61.60 24.77 -17.74
N GLU A 64 -62.88 24.47 -17.53
CA GLU A 64 -63.77 25.18 -16.61
C GLU A 64 -63.45 24.88 -15.13
N LYS A 65 -62.59 23.88 -14.86
CA LYS A 65 -62.15 23.52 -13.52
C LYS A 65 -60.79 24.12 -13.16
N GLU A 66 -60.71 25.45 -13.17
CA GLU A 66 -59.45 26.19 -12.93
C GLU A 66 -58.75 25.76 -11.63
N THR A 67 -59.48 25.67 -10.51
CA THR A 67 -58.90 25.30 -9.21
C THR A 67 -58.30 23.89 -9.19
N GLU A 68 -58.92 22.92 -9.86
CA GLU A 68 -58.34 21.56 -9.98
C GLU A 68 -57.07 21.57 -10.85
N ARG A 69 -57.06 22.37 -11.92
CA ARG A 69 -55.89 22.52 -12.80
C ARG A 69 -54.72 23.18 -12.09
N GLU A 70 -54.96 24.30 -11.40
CA GLU A 70 -53.94 25.00 -10.60
C GLU A 70 -53.31 24.10 -9.54
N ASN A 71 -54.12 23.29 -8.85
CA ASN A 71 -53.62 22.32 -7.86
C ASN A 71 -52.71 21.26 -8.49
N ILE A 72 -53.07 20.76 -9.69
CA ILE A 72 -52.24 19.79 -10.41
C ILE A 72 -50.95 20.45 -10.91
N GLU A 73 -51.00 21.67 -11.43
CA GLU A 73 -49.83 22.43 -11.87
C GLU A 73 -48.86 22.71 -10.71
N ALA A 74 -49.37 23.11 -9.55
CA ALA A 74 -48.58 23.30 -8.34
C ALA A 74 -47.89 22.00 -7.89
N ARG A 75 -48.60 20.85 -7.97
CA ARG A 75 -48.02 19.53 -7.69
C ARG A 75 -46.92 19.16 -8.69
N VAL A 76 -47.13 19.40 -9.99
CA VAL A 76 -46.13 19.15 -11.03
C VAL A 76 -44.89 20.01 -10.79
N ALA A 77 -45.06 21.29 -10.45
CA ALA A 77 -43.94 22.19 -10.13
C ALA A 77 -43.15 21.70 -8.90
N ALA A 78 -43.85 21.27 -7.84
CA ALA A 78 -43.22 20.71 -6.65
C ALA A 78 -42.42 19.43 -6.97
N LEU A 79 -43.02 18.49 -7.71
CA LEU A 79 -42.37 17.25 -8.12
C LEU A 79 -41.17 17.51 -9.04
N ALA A 80 -41.26 18.50 -9.93
CA ALA A 80 -40.15 18.89 -10.81
C ALA A 80 -38.96 19.45 -10.01
N SER A 81 -39.22 20.24 -8.97
CA SER A 81 -38.20 20.72 -8.05
C SER A 81 -37.53 19.57 -7.30
N SER A 82 -38.31 18.62 -6.76
CA SER A 82 -37.77 17.43 -6.09
C SER A 82 -36.93 16.56 -7.04
N LEU A 83 -37.40 16.36 -8.28
CA LEU A 83 -36.65 15.63 -9.31
C LEU A 83 -35.31 16.31 -9.64
N GLN A 84 -35.28 17.65 -9.72
CA GLN A 84 -34.05 18.38 -9.95
C GLN A 84 -33.06 18.21 -8.78
N ALA A 85 -33.56 18.25 -7.54
CA ALA A 85 -32.74 18.02 -6.36
C ALA A 85 -32.14 16.60 -6.34
N GLU A 86 -32.92 15.57 -6.67
CA GLU A 86 -32.42 14.19 -6.78
C GLU A 86 -31.34 14.04 -7.87
N ARG A 87 -31.54 14.65 -9.05
CA ARG A 87 -30.54 14.61 -10.12
C ARG A 87 -29.23 15.27 -9.72
N GLN A 88 -29.29 16.40 -9.01
CA GLN A 88 -28.09 17.06 -8.49
C GLN A 88 -27.40 16.22 -7.40
N ALA A 89 -28.18 15.54 -6.55
CA ALA A 89 -27.65 14.61 -5.57
C ALA A 89 -26.95 13.43 -6.24
N GLU A 90 -27.58 12.81 -7.25
CA GLU A 90 -27.00 11.73 -8.05
C GLU A 90 -25.68 12.14 -8.69
N GLU A 91 -25.62 13.32 -9.32
CA GLU A 91 -24.41 13.82 -9.97
C GLU A 91 -23.27 14.01 -8.96
N ARG A 92 -23.55 14.60 -7.80
CA ARG A 92 -22.57 14.73 -6.72
C ARG A 92 -22.09 13.39 -6.20
N LEU A 93 -23.00 12.42 -6.02
CA LEU A 93 -22.63 11.07 -5.58
C LEU A 93 -21.73 10.37 -6.61
N ARG A 94 -21.99 10.52 -7.91
CA ARG A 94 -21.13 10.01 -8.98
C ARG A 94 -19.75 10.65 -8.99
N GLN A 95 -19.67 11.96 -8.76
CA GLN A 95 -18.38 12.66 -8.64
C GLN A 95 -17.57 12.12 -7.45
N ILE A 96 -18.20 12.00 -6.27
CA ILE A 96 -17.57 11.44 -5.07
C ILE A 96 -17.10 9.99 -5.31
N TYR A 97 -17.90 9.21 -6.03
CA TYR A 97 -17.55 7.83 -6.39
C TYR A 97 -16.27 7.75 -7.24
N GLU A 98 -16.17 8.57 -8.30
CA GLU A 98 -14.97 8.60 -9.13
C GLU A 98 -13.75 9.13 -8.37
N ASP A 99 -13.92 10.14 -7.50
CA ASP A 99 -12.84 10.64 -6.65
C ASP A 99 -12.32 9.57 -5.68
N LEU A 100 -13.21 8.79 -5.06
CA LEU A 100 -12.84 7.67 -4.19
C LEU A 100 -12.11 6.57 -4.96
N LYS A 101 -12.54 6.27 -6.18
CA LYS A 101 -11.90 5.30 -7.06
C LYS A 101 -10.49 5.74 -7.46
N ASN A 102 -10.31 7.01 -7.80
CA ASN A 102 -9.00 7.60 -8.08
C ASN A 102 -8.10 7.53 -6.84
N ARG A 103 -8.63 7.86 -5.66
CA ARG A 103 -7.89 7.83 -4.41
C ARG A 103 -7.49 6.41 -4.00
N ARG A 104 -8.34 5.42 -4.25
CA ARG A 104 -8.02 3.99 -4.11
C ARG A 104 -6.82 3.63 -4.98
N HIS A 105 -6.86 3.98 -6.26
CA HIS A 105 -5.79 3.66 -7.19
C HIS A 105 -4.45 4.27 -6.77
N LEU A 106 -4.44 5.53 -6.35
CA LEU A 106 -3.25 6.19 -5.81
C LEU A 106 -2.72 5.50 -4.55
N LEU A 107 -3.62 5.05 -3.67
CA LEU A 107 -3.25 4.34 -2.46
C LEU A 107 -2.65 2.94 -2.77
N GLU A 108 -3.20 2.22 -3.73
CA GLU A 108 -2.66 0.93 -4.22
C GLU A 108 -1.27 1.10 -4.84
N LEU A 109 -1.08 2.13 -5.69
CA LEU A 109 0.23 2.45 -6.26
C LEU A 109 1.26 2.78 -5.17
N SER A 110 0.88 3.61 -4.20
CA SER A 110 1.73 3.96 -3.06
C SER A 110 2.09 2.72 -2.23
N TYR A 111 1.12 1.82 -2.02
CA TYR A 111 1.36 0.55 -1.33
C TYR A 111 2.40 -0.30 -2.06
N GLN A 112 2.24 -0.51 -3.36
CA GLN A 112 3.18 -1.28 -4.19
C GLN A 112 4.58 -0.65 -4.18
N GLN A 113 4.69 0.67 -4.31
CA GLN A 113 5.97 1.37 -4.20
C GLN A 113 6.62 1.18 -2.83
N SER A 114 5.83 1.23 -1.74
CA SER A 114 6.35 1.00 -0.39
C SER A 114 6.91 -0.41 -0.21
N ILE A 115 6.23 -1.43 -0.74
CA ILE A 115 6.70 -2.83 -0.71
C ILE A 115 8.02 -2.96 -1.49
N SER A 116 8.08 -2.37 -2.69
CA SER A 116 9.31 -2.39 -3.51
C SER A 116 10.49 -1.73 -2.80
N ARG A 117 10.27 -0.60 -2.11
CA ARG A 117 11.32 0.07 -1.34
C ARG A 117 11.81 -0.79 -0.17
N MET A 118 10.91 -1.45 0.55
CA MET A 118 11.30 -2.35 1.64
C MET A 118 12.12 -3.54 1.12
N ARG A 119 11.65 -4.22 0.06
CA ARG A 119 12.40 -5.33 -0.56
C ARG A 119 13.78 -4.90 -1.05
N ASN A 120 13.89 -3.72 -1.66
CA ASN A 120 15.18 -3.18 -2.11
C ASN A 120 16.11 -2.86 -0.93
N ALA A 121 15.58 -2.40 0.20
CA ALA A 121 16.37 -2.16 1.40
C ALA A 121 16.86 -3.48 2.02
N GLU A 122 16.01 -4.49 2.10
CA GLU A 122 16.38 -5.85 2.56
C GLU A 122 17.45 -6.47 1.67
N LEU A 123 17.30 -6.37 0.34
CA LEU A 123 18.30 -6.84 -0.62
C LEU A 123 19.64 -6.12 -0.46
N LYS A 124 19.63 -4.80 -0.24
CA LYS A 124 20.86 -4.03 0.02
C LYS A 124 21.53 -4.46 1.32
N ASN A 125 20.76 -4.73 2.37
CA ASN A 125 21.30 -5.21 3.64
C ASN A 125 21.91 -6.60 3.49
N MET A 126 21.19 -7.55 2.87
CA MET A 126 21.73 -8.88 2.58
C MET A 126 23.00 -8.83 1.72
N LEU A 127 23.02 -7.95 0.70
CA LEU A 127 24.21 -7.75 -0.12
C LEU A 127 25.38 -7.19 0.69
N SER A 128 25.11 -6.23 1.59
CA SER A 128 26.13 -5.66 2.47
C SER A 128 26.68 -6.69 3.46
N GLU A 129 25.83 -7.55 4.02
CA GLU A 129 26.22 -8.66 4.89
C GLU A 129 27.12 -9.65 4.12
N LEU A 130 26.71 -10.06 2.92
CA LEU A 130 27.52 -10.92 2.05
C LEU A 130 28.90 -10.30 1.73
N TYR A 131 28.97 -9.00 1.43
CA TYR A 131 30.25 -8.33 1.18
C TYR A 131 31.15 -8.30 2.42
N GLN A 132 30.57 -8.13 3.62
CA GLN A 132 31.33 -8.19 4.87
C GLN A 132 31.86 -9.61 5.13
N ASP A 133 31.04 -10.62 4.94
CA ASP A 133 31.43 -12.02 5.13
C ASP A 133 32.55 -12.43 4.17
N TYR A 134 32.43 -12.11 2.88
CA TYR A 134 33.50 -12.35 1.91
C TYR A 134 34.79 -11.58 2.25
N GLY A 135 34.68 -10.34 2.72
CA GLY A 135 35.83 -9.55 3.18
C GLY A 135 36.53 -10.20 4.37
N ASN A 136 35.76 -10.74 5.31
CA ASN A 136 36.28 -11.44 6.48
C ASN A 136 36.95 -12.77 6.10
N GLU A 137 36.35 -13.54 5.19
CA GLU A 137 36.94 -14.79 4.67
C GLU A 137 38.27 -14.54 3.94
N MET A 138 38.35 -13.49 3.13
CA MET A 138 39.59 -13.11 2.45
C MET A 138 40.69 -12.72 3.46
N GLN A 139 40.34 -12.03 4.53
CA GLN A 139 41.28 -11.70 5.61
C GLN A 139 41.75 -12.95 6.36
N LEU A 140 40.83 -13.86 6.70
CA LEU A 140 41.14 -15.13 7.34
C LEU A 140 42.10 -15.97 6.48
N ASN A 141 41.86 -16.07 5.18
CA ASN A 141 42.74 -16.81 4.27
C ASN A 141 44.15 -16.21 4.22
N LYS A 142 44.29 -14.88 4.18
CA LYS A 142 45.61 -14.22 4.28
C LYS A 142 46.32 -14.52 5.60
N TYR A 143 45.58 -14.56 6.71
CA TYR A 143 46.16 -14.95 8.00
C TYR A 143 46.61 -16.40 8.00
N LEU A 144 45.84 -17.32 7.43
CA LEU A 144 46.19 -18.74 7.33
C LEU A 144 47.39 -18.97 6.42
N GLU A 145 47.48 -18.29 5.27
CA GLU A 145 48.65 -18.34 4.39
C GLU A 145 49.90 -17.87 5.12
N LYS A 146 49.84 -16.72 5.80
CA LYS A 146 50.96 -16.19 6.57
C LYS A 146 51.36 -17.13 7.73
N PHE A 147 50.37 -17.70 8.42
CA PHE A 147 50.61 -18.68 9.47
C PHE A 147 51.31 -19.93 8.91
N SER A 148 50.86 -20.43 7.76
CA SER A 148 51.48 -21.57 7.07
C SER A 148 52.92 -21.28 6.64
N GLU A 149 53.22 -20.09 6.11
CA GLU A 149 54.58 -19.68 5.75
C GLU A 149 55.50 -19.61 6.97
N ASP A 150 55.02 -19.05 8.08
CA ASP A 150 55.81 -18.92 9.29
C ASP A 150 56.01 -20.27 9.98
N SER A 151 55.01 -21.15 9.97
CA SER A 151 55.15 -22.55 10.38
C SER A 151 56.22 -23.28 9.56
N PHE A 152 56.20 -23.12 8.23
CA PHE A 152 57.20 -23.72 7.35
C PHE A 152 58.62 -23.22 7.65
N LYS A 153 58.81 -21.92 7.90
CA LYS A 153 60.11 -21.37 8.30
C LYS A 153 60.61 -21.95 9.62
N ILE A 154 59.72 -22.15 10.59
CA ILE A 154 60.07 -22.75 11.89
C ILE A 154 60.53 -24.19 11.70
N GLU A 155 59.77 -25.00 10.95
CA GLU A 155 60.13 -26.40 10.65
C GLU A 155 61.44 -26.49 9.90
N PHE A 156 61.62 -25.69 8.85
CA PHE A 156 62.86 -25.65 8.08
C PHE A 156 64.06 -25.24 8.94
N THR A 157 63.89 -24.25 9.82
CA THR A 157 64.95 -23.81 10.74
C THR A 157 65.29 -24.90 11.77
N ALA A 158 64.28 -25.59 12.29
CA ALA A 158 64.48 -26.70 13.23
C ALA A 158 65.23 -27.86 12.55
N ASP A 159 64.87 -28.21 11.32
CA ASP A 159 65.54 -29.26 10.54
C ASP A 159 66.98 -28.89 10.20
N CYS A 160 67.24 -27.63 9.83
CA CYS A 160 68.59 -27.11 9.62
C CYS A 160 69.44 -27.17 10.89
N ARG A 161 68.87 -26.80 12.05
CA ARG A 161 69.58 -26.86 13.35
C ARG A 161 69.91 -28.30 13.73
N LEU A 162 68.95 -29.22 13.59
CA LEU A 162 69.16 -30.64 13.85
C LEU A 162 70.29 -31.19 12.97
N LYS A 163 70.30 -30.84 11.69
CA LYS A 163 71.34 -31.27 10.74
C LYS A 163 72.71 -30.71 11.10
N ILE A 164 72.79 -29.44 11.53
CA ILE A 164 74.04 -28.83 12.02
C ILE A 164 74.53 -29.56 13.27
N GLU A 165 73.66 -29.80 14.25
CA GLU A 165 74.01 -30.55 15.47
C GLU A 165 74.52 -31.95 15.13
N MET A 166 73.86 -32.68 14.22
CA MET A 166 74.33 -33.99 13.77
C MET A 166 75.69 -33.95 13.06
N MET A 167 75.98 -32.88 12.31
CA MET A 167 77.30 -32.72 11.66
C MET A 167 78.39 -32.36 12.67
N LEU A 168 78.10 -31.51 13.66
CA LEU A 168 79.00 -31.19 14.77
C LEU A 168 79.29 -32.43 15.62
N ASP A 169 78.28 -33.24 15.92
CA ASP A 169 78.44 -34.49 16.65
C ASP A 169 79.32 -35.50 15.90
N LYS A 170 79.21 -35.56 14.57
CA LYS A 170 80.11 -36.37 13.72
C LYS A 170 81.53 -35.83 13.69
N ALA A 171 81.70 -34.51 13.68
CA ALA A 171 83.02 -33.87 13.71
C ALA A 171 83.73 -34.03 15.06
N ASN A 172 83.00 -34.02 16.17
CA ASN A 172 83.55 -34.20 17.53
C ASN A 172 83.82 -35.66 17.90
N LYS A 173 83.30 -36.63 17.13
CA LYS A 173 83.51 -38.08 17.31
C LYS A 173 84.52 -38.69 16.32
N SER A 174 85.17 -37.86 15.51
CA SER A 174 86.24 -38.24 14.59
C SER A 174 87.58 -37.68 15.06
#